data_AF-A0A965TFU8-F1
#
_entry.id   AF-A0A965TFU8-F1
#
_cell.length_a   1.000
_cell.length_b   1.000
_cell.length_c   1.000
_cell.angle_alpha   90.00
_cell.angle_beta   90.00
_cell.angle_gamma   90.00
#
_symmetry.space_group_name_H-M   'P 1'
#
loop_
_entity.id
_entity.type
_entity.pdbx_description
1 polymer ?
#
loop_
_entity_poly.entity_id
_entity_poly.type
_entity_poly.pdbx_seq_one_letter_code
_entity_poly.pdbx_strand_id
1 'polypeptide(L)'
;MLPCLWLLAQPLFPHIRRHLEAQRDLTAKLLHVSPHTITYTSGASESNALVMQSLLWRRSKGRIILGCLEHDSISRFRRILEFHGFEVVIVPARKGIIDPEETAS
;
A
#
# COMPACT_ATOMS: atom_id res chain seq x y z
N MET A 1 -30.13 -35.94 6.18
CA MET A 1 -30.09 -34.69 5.42
C MET A 1 -30.41 -33.54 6.35
N LEU A 2 -29.39 -32.80 6.81
CA LEU A 2 -29.36 -31.34 7.08
C LEU A 2 -28.21 -31.01 8.07
N PRO A 3 -26.94 -31.01 7.63
CA PRO A 3 -25.84 -30.42 8.41
C PRO A 3 -25.70 -28.91 8.20
N CYS A 4 -26.38 -28.33 7.20
CA CYS A 4 -26.11 -26.95 6.77
C CYS A 4 -26.84 -25.85 7.55
N LEU A 5 -27.92 -26.15 8.30
CA LEU A 5 -28.65 -25.13 9.06
C LEU A 5 -27.92 -24.65 10.32
N TRP A 6 -26.93 -25.40 10.82
CA TRP A 6 -26.19 -25.05 12.03
C TRP A 6 -25.13 -23.95 11.84
N LEU A 7 -24.68 -23.74 10.60
CA LEU A 7 -23.70 -22.69 10.24
C LEU A 7 -24.31 -21.28 10.18
N LEU A 8 -25.62 -21.18 9.93
CA LEU A 8 -26.31 -19.89 9.78
C LEU A 8 -26.71 -19.25 11.12
N ALA A 9 -26.59 -19.98 12.25
CA ALA A 9 -27.02 -19.52 13.58
C ALA A 9 -25.86 -19.17 14.54
N GLN A 10 -24.60 -19.23 14.10
CA GLN A 10 -23.45 -18.89 14.95
C GLN A 10 -23.20 -17.37 14.92
N PRO A 11 -22.96 -16.70 16.07
CA PRO A 11 -22.67 -15.26 16.13
C PRO A 11 -21.25 -14.93 15.64
N LEU A 12 -20.74 -15.66 14.64
CA LEU A 12 -19.33 -15.66 14.25
C LEU A 12 -18.88 -14.31 13.65
N PHE A 13 -19.76 -13.66 12.89
CA PHE A 13 -19.44 -12.40 12.20
C PHE A 13 -19.03 -11.25 13.15
N PRO A 14 -19.77 -10.93 14.22
CA PRO A 14 -19.32 -9.97 15.23
C PRO A 14 -17.99 -10.33 15.91
N HIS A 15 -17.67 -11.62 16.04
CA HIS A 15 -16.42 -12.05 16.69
C HIS A 15 -15.21 -11.89 15.75
N ILE A 16 -15.37 -12.23 14.47
CA ILE A 16 -14.32 -12.02 13.44
C ILE A 16 -14.03 -10.52 13.26
N ARG A 17 -15.09 -9.70 13.16
CA ARG A 17 -14.94 -8.24 13.05
C ARG A 17 -14.14 -7.68 14.23
N ARG A 18 -14.51 -8.02 15.46
CA ARG A 18 -13.81 -7.59 16.67
C ARG A 18 -12.35 -8.04 16.69
N HIS A 19 -12.05 -9.26 16.23
CA HIS A 19 -10.66 -9.72 16.11
C HIS A 19 -9.86 -8.89 15.11
N LEU A 20 -10.42 -8.60 13.92
CA LEU A 20 -9.75 -7.77 12.92
C LEU A 20 -9.55 -6.33 13.40
N GLU A 21 -10.51 -5.78 14.13
CA GLU A 21 -10.39 -4.46 14.77
C GLU A 21 -9.27 -4.45 15.82
N ALA A 22 -9.21 -5.47 16.69
CA ALA A 22 -8.14 -5.60 17.68
C ALA A 22 -6.75 -5.75 17.04
N GLN A 23 -6.62 -6.54 15.96
CA GLN A 23 -5.35 -6.66 15.23
C GLN A 23 -4.94 -5.36 14.53
N ARG A 24 -5.93 -4.59 14.05
CA ARG A 24 -5.69 -3.27 13.46
C ARG A 24 -5.16 -2.30 14.50
N ASP A 25 -5.74 -2.29 15.70
CA ASP A 25 -5.27 -1.47 16.81
C ASP A 25 -3.84 -1.84 17.23
N LEU A 26 -3.50 -3.13 17.26
CA LEU A 26 -2.14 -3.59 17.56
C LEU A 26 -1.14 -3.13 16.49
N THR A 27 -1.49 -3.29 15.21
CA THR A 27 -0.65 -2.87 14.08
C THR A 27 -0.43 -1.36 14.11
N ALA A 28 -1.49 -0.58 14.35
CA ALA A 28 -1.44 0.87 14.42
C ALA A 28 -0.55 1.37 15.57
N LYS A 29 -0.62 0.71 16.74
CA LYS A 29 0.27 0.99 17.88
C LYS A 29 1.73 0.74 17.54
N LEU A 30 2.05 -0.37 16.88
CA LEU A 30 3.42 -0.72 16.47
C LEU A 30 4.00 0.30 15.48
N LEU A 31 3.17 0.84 14.59
CA LEU A 31 3.59 1.81 13.57
C LEU A 31 3.44 3.27 14.02
N HIS A 32 2.94 3.52 15.25
CA HIS A 32 2.66 4.85 15.78
C HIS A 32 1.69 5.68 14.90
N VAL A 33 0.64 5.06 14.37
CA VAL A 33 -0.37 5.71 13.52
C VAL A 33 -1.80 5.47 14.03
N SER A 34 -2.79 6.15 13.44
CA SER A 34 -4.21 5.92 13.74
C SER A 34 -4.69 4.60 13.13
N PRO A 35 -5.51 3.78 13.83
CA PRO A 35 -6.06 2.54 13.25
C PRO A 35 -6.80 2.77 11.92
N HIS A 36 -7.47 3.91 11.76
CA HIS A 36 -8.23 4.25 10.57
C HIS A 36 -7.37 4.42 9.30
N THR A 37 -6.05 4.60 9.45
CA THR A 37 -5.13 4.68 8.30
C THR A 37 -4.61 3.31 7.86
N ILE A 38 -4.97 2.22 8.54
CA ILE A 38 -4.52 0.86 8.24
C ILE A 38 -5.56 0.12 7.40
N THR A 39 -5.19 -0.18 6.16
CA THR A 39 -5.94 -1.06 5.25
C THR A 39 -5.17 -2.37 5.06
N TYR A 40 -5.82 -3.50 5.32
CA TYR A 40 -5.23 -4.81 5.06
C TYR A 40 -5.38 -5.19 3.58
N THR A 41 -4.30 -5.70 3.01
CA THR A 41 -4.20 -6.22 1.64
C THR A 41 -3.65 -7.65 1.71
N SER A 42 -3.59 -8.34 0.57
CA SER A 42 -2.93 -9.65 0.44
C SER A 42 -1.40 -9.59 0.59
N GLY A 43 -0.78 -8.41 0.53
CA GLY A 43 0.66 -8.24 0.74
C GLY A 43 1.24 -6.96 0.14
N ALA A 44 2.56 -6.81 0.25
CA ALA A 44 3.29 -5.61 -0.15
C ALA A 44 3.09 -5.24 -1.64
N SER A 45 3.09 -6.23 -2.54
CA SER A 45 2.86 -5.98 -3.98
C SER A 45 1.48 -5.38 -4.26
N GLU A 46 0.43 -5.86 -3.59
CA GLU A 46 -0.92 -5.30 -3.73
C GLU A 46 -1.01 -3.90 -3.10
N SER A 47 -0.43 -3.71 -1.91
CA SER A 47 -0.37 -2.39 -1.26
C SER A 47 0.31 -1.34 -2.13
N ASN A 48 1.48 -1.69 -2.70
CA ASN A 48 2.22 -0.82 -3.60
C ASN A 48 1.43 -0.53 -4.88
N ALA A 49 0.83 -1.55 -5.49
CA ALA A 49 0.01 -1.38 -6.68
C ALA A 49 -1.22 -0.51 -6.43
N LEU A 50 -1.85 -0.59 -5.25
CA LEU A 50 -2.99 0.25 -4.88
C LEU A 50 -2.59 1.74 -4.87
N VAL A 51 -1.46 2.06 -4.22
CA VAL A 51 -0.93 3.44 -4.18
C VAL A 51 -0.55 3.91 -5.57
N MET A 52 0.24 3.14 -6.32
CA MET A 52 0.73 3.55 -7.64
C MET A 52 -0.40 3.71 -8.66
N GLN A 53 -1.39 2.81 -8.67
CA GLN A 53 -2.56 2.92 -9.54
C GLN A 53 -3.45 4.09 -9.16
N SER A 54 -3.58 4.42 -7.86
CA SER A 54 -4.35 5.59 -7.43
C SER A 54 -3.87 6.90 -8.06
N LEU A 55 -2.56 7.01 -8.35
CA LEU A 55 -1.97 8.18 -9.00
C LEU A 55 -2.52 8.39 -10.42
N LEU A 56 -2.85 7.32 -11.14
CA LEU A 56 -3.41 7.41 -12.49
C LEU A 56 -4.73 8.19 -12.52
N TRP A 57 -5.49 8.13 -11.42
CA TRP A 57 -6.77 8.83 -11.24
C TRP A 57 -6.63 10.30 -10.80
N ARG A 58 -5.41 10.79 -10.52
CA ARG A 58 -5.21 12.21 -10.17
C ARG A 58 -5.53 13.11 -11.36
N ARG A 59 -6.32 14.15 -11.11
CA ARG A 59 -6.70 15.18 -12.10
C ARG A 59 -5.49 15.97 -12.62
N SER A 60 -4.63 16.41 -11.70
CA SER A 60 -3.36 17.08 -12.03
C SER A 60 -2.23 16.07 -12.02
N LYS A 61 -1.48 16.01 -13.12
CA LYS A 61 -0.21 15.29 -13.18
C LYS A 61 0.90 16.14 -12.56
N GLY A 62 1.93 15.50 -12.05
CA GLY A 62 3.03 16.17 -11.38
C GLY A 62 4.29 15.33 -11.41
N ARG A 63 5.24 15.67 -10.54
CA ARG A 63 6.48 14.94 -10.38
C ARG A 63 6.33 13.81 -9.36
N ILE A 64 6.92 12.65 -9.66
CA ILE A 64 7.04 11.49 -8.77
C ILE A 64 8.53 11.16 -8.65
N ILE A 65 9.01 11.07 -7.43
CA ILE A 65 10.41 10.74 -7.13
C ILE A 65 10.44 9.29 -6.63
N LEU A 66 11.24 8.43 -7.27
CA LEU A 66 11.44 7.04 -6.87
C LEU A 66 12.92 6.77 -6.66
N GLY A 67 13.26 5.92 -5.69
CA GLY A 67 14.62 5.43 -5.54
C GLY A 67 15.01 4.43 -6.64
N CYS A 68 16.29 4.35 -6.99
CA CYS A 68 16.77 3.34 -7.95
C CYS A 68 16.78 1.91 -7.39
N LEU A 69 16.61 1.75 -6.07
CA LEU A 69 16.63 0.46 -5.36
C LEU A 69 15.22 -0.09 -5.07
N GLU A 70 14.17 0.55 -5.60
CA GLU A 70 12.80 0.12 -5.39
C GLU A 70 12.53 -1.27 -5.98
N HIS A 71 11.74 -2.06 -5.26
CA HIS A 71 11.30 -3.37 -5.73
C HIS A 71 10.46 -3.25 -7.03
N ASP A 72 10.43 -4.32 -7.83
CA ASP A 72 9.67 -4.41 -9.09
C ASP A 72 8.19 -4.01 -8.96
N SER A 73 7.59 -4.21 -7.79
CA SER A 73 6.21 -3.77 -7.50
C SER A 73 6.00 -2.26 -7.58
N ILE A 74 7.06 -1.47 -7.52
CA ILE A 74 7.06 -0.01 -7.65
C ILE A 74 7.73 0.40 -8.97
N SER A 75 8.94 -0.09 -9.24
CA SER A 75 9.76 0.38 -10.37
C SER A 75 9.09 0.17 -11.74
N ARG A 76 8.30 -0.91 -11.90
CA ARG A 76 7.55 -1.19 -13.13
C ARG A 76 6.45 -0.18 -13.44
N PHE A 77 5.98 0.58 -12.45
CA PHE A 77 4.98 1.63 -12.67
C PHE A 77 5.54 2.87 -13.36
N ARG A 78 6.86 3.05 -13.42
CA ARG A 78 7.50 4.21 -14.07
C ARG A 78 6.93 4.46 -15.47
N ARG A 79 6.97 3.44 -16.34
CA ARG A 79 6.57 3.58 -17.75
C ARG A 79 5.10 3.96 -17.92
N ILE A 80 4.21 3.38 -17.10
CA ILE A 80 2.78 3.70 -17.18
C ILE A 80 2.50 5.11 -16.62
N LEU A 81 3.20 5.52 -15.56
CA LEU A 81 3.06 6.87 -15.02
C LEU A 81 3.57 7.94 -15.99
N GLU A 82 4.74 7.73 -16.59
CA GLU A 82 5.29 8.60 -17.64
C GLU A 82 4.34 8.69 -18.85
N PHE A 83 3.80 7.56 -19.31
CA PHE A 83 2.81 7.53 -20.39
C PHE A 83 1.54 8.34 -20.07
N HIS A 84 1.11 8.36 -18.80
CA HIS A 84 -0.01 9.15 -18.33
C HIS A 84 0.35 10.60 -17.96
N GLY A 85 1.55 11.06 -18.31
CA GLY A 85 1.97 12.46 -18.20
C GLY A 85 2.58 12.86 -16.85
N PHE A 86 2.95 11.90 -16.00
CA PHE A 86 3.78 12.19 -14.83
C PHE A 86 5.25 12.35 -15.21
N GLU A 87 5.94 13.28 -14.56
CA GLU A 87 7.40 13.35 -14.59
C GLU A 87 7.93 12.38 -13.52
N VAL A 88 8.62 11.31 -13.92
CA VAL A 88 9.18 10.34 -12.97
C VAL A 88 10.69 10.52 -12.88
N VAL A 89 11.18 10.91 -11.70
CA VAL A 89 12.60 11.10 -11.39
C VAL A 89 13.11 9.89 -10.62
N ILE A 90 14.22 9.32 -11.05
CA ILE A 90 14.88 8.21 -10.36
C ILE A 90 16.11 8.72 -9.64
N VAL A 91 16.14 8.59 -8.31
CA VAL A 91 17.26 9.00 -7.47
C VAL A 91 18.26 7.85 -7.36
N PRO A 92 19.55 8.07 -7.72
CA PRO A 92 20.56 7.03 -7.63
C PRO A 92 20.92 6.72 -6.17
N ALA A 93 21.52 5.56 -5.95
CA ALA A 93 22.06 5.17 -4.66
C ALA A 93 23.58 5.16 -4.70
N ARG A 94 24.20 5.58 -3.60
CA ARG A 94 25.65 5.49 -3.38
C ARG A 94 25.90 4.46 -2.28
N LYS A 95 26.70 3.42 -2.59
CA LYS A 95 26.96 2.31 -1.66
C LYS A 95 25.68 1.63 -1.13
N GLY A 96 24.65 1.54 -1.96
CA GLY A 96 23.36 0.94 -1.59
C GLY A 96 22.47 1.82 -0.72
N ILE A 97 22.80 3.10 -0.53
CA ILE A 97 22.03 4.05 0.26
C ILE A 97 21.64 5.23 -0.62
N ILE A 98 20.38 5.66 -0.53
CA ILE A 98 19.89 6.88 -1.18
C ILE A 98 20.11 8.03 -0.21
N ASP A 99 20.73 9.11 -0.69
CA ASP A 99 20.89 10.33 0.09
C ASP A 99 19.56 11.12 0.12
N PRO A 100 18.99 11.40 1.30
CA PRO A 100 17.76 12.19 1.40
C PRO A 100 17.86 13.55 0.72
N GLU A 101 19.04 14.18 0.68
CA GLU A 101 19.22 15.49 0.03
C GLU A 101 18.96 15.42 -1.49
N GLU A 102 19.21 14.27 -2.13
CA GLU A 102 18.95 14.07 -3.55
C GLU A 102 17.44 13.96 -3.87
N THR A 103 16.57 13.80 -2.86
CA THR A 103 15.10 13.75 -3.04
C THR A 103 14.41 15.11 -3.07
N ALA A 104 15.14 16.20 -2.79
CA ALA A 104 14.58 17.56 -2.72
C ALA A 104 14.68 18.38 -4.03
N SER A 105 15.25 17.80 -5.10
CA SER A 105 15.50 18.45 -6.41
C SER A 105 14.37 18.27 -7.42
#